data_AF-A0ABD0PPR2-F1
#
_entry.id   AF-A0ABD0PPR2-F1
#
_cell.length_a   1.000
_cell.length_b   1.000
_cell.length_c   1.000
_cell.angle_alpha   90.00
_cell.angle_beta   90.00
_cell.angle_gamma   90.00
#
_symmetry.space_group_name_H-M   'P 1'
#
loop_
_entity.id
_entity.type
_entity.pdbx_description
1 polymer ?
#
loop_
_entity_poly.entity_id
_entity_poly.type
_entity_poly.pdbx_seq_one_letter_code
_entity_poly.pdbx_strand_id
1 'polypeptide(L)'
;GITFEEFRIFFQFLNNLEDFAIAMQMYNYANRPIGQDEFARAVYVATGLKLTRHLVNTVFKIFDVDHDDQLSYKEFIGIMKDRLHRGSW
;
A
#
# COMPACT_ATOMS: atom_id res chain seq x y z
N GLY A 1 -14.18 -3.44 -12.01
CA GLY A 1 -13.44 -2.28 -12.52
C GLY A 1 -13.47 -1.22 -11.45
N ILE A 2 -12.43 -0.40 -11.34
CA ILE A 2 -12.33 0.64 -10.31
C ILE A 2 -13.14 1.88 -10.69
N THR A 3 -13.83 2.47 -9.72
CA THR A 3 -14.52 3.75 -9.90
C THR A 3 -13.52 4.92 -9.86
N PHE A 4 -13.91 6.08 -10.39
CA PHE A 4 -13.07 7.28 -10.30
C PHE A 4 -12.81 7.71 -8.85
N GLU A 5 -13.78 7.51 -7.96
CA GLU A 5 -13.64 7.81 -6.54
C GLU A 5 -12.59 6.92 -5.87
N GLU A 6 -12.64 5.61 -6.11
CA GLU A 6 -11.63 4.65 -5.63
C GLU A 6 -10.24 5.00 -6.17
N PHE A 7 -10.15 5.40 -7.45
CA PHE A 7 -8.91 5.86 -8.06
C PHE A 7 -8.37 7.12 -7.38
N ARG A 8 -9.23 8.10 -7.10
CA ARG A 8 -8.85 9.36 -6.43
C ARG A 8 -8.34 9.10 -5.01
N ILE A 9 -9.05 8.27 -4.24
CA ILE A 9 -8.68 7.88 -2.88
C ILE A 9 -7.33 7.15 -2.91
N PHE A 10 -7.12 6.24 -3.85
CA PHE A 10 -5.86 5.54 -4.01
C PHE A 10 -4.69 6.48 -4.31
N PHE A 11 -4.87 7.43 -5.22
CA PHE A 11 -3.83 8.43 -5.52
C PHE A 11 -3.53 9.36 -4.34
N GLN A 12 -4.54 9.70 -3.55
CA GLN A 12 -4.33 10.47 -2.31
C GLN A 12 -3.56 9.66 -1.28
N PHE A 13 -3.82 8.35 -1.15
CA PHE A 13 -2.99 7.45 -0.37
C PHE A 13 -1.55 7.43 -0.87
N LEU A 14 -1.34 7.30 -2.18
CA LEU A 14 0.01 7.30 -2.75
C LEU A 14 0.77 8.58 -2.38
N ASN A 15 0.12 9.75 -2.33
CA ASN A 15 0.78 10.99 -1.91
C ASN A 15 1.26 11.00 -0.45
N ASN A 16 0.75 10.12 0.41
CA ASN A 16 1.14 9.98 1.81
C ASN A 16 1.94 8.68 2.05
N LEU A 17 2.68 8.20 1.04
CA LEU A 17 3.45 6.95 1.14
C LEU A 17 4.58 6.99 2.19
N GLU A 18 5.11 8.17 2.54
CA GLU A 18 6.16 8.28 3.56
C GLU A 18 5.65 7.88 4.95
N ASP A 19 4.48 8.39 5.36
CA ASP A 19 3.85 8.02 6.63
C ASP A 19 3.44 6.54 6.65
N PHE A 20 2.97 6.04 5.51
CA PHE A 20 2.64 4.62 5.37
C PHE A 20 3.90 3.73 5.42
N ALA A 21 5.03 4.17 4.87
CA ALA A 21 6.30 3.45 4.94
C ALA A 21 6.78 3.27 6.39
N ILE A 22 6.61 4.28 7.23
CA ILE A 22 6.92 4.20 8.66
C ILE A 22 6.04 3.12 9.33
N ALA A 23 4.75 3.09 9.03
CA ALA A 23 3.86 2.05 9.55
C ALA A 23 4.30 0.65 9.11
N MET A 24 4.65 0.47 7.83
CA MET A 24 5.16 -0.80 7.29
C MET A 24 6.47 -1.23 7.97
N GLN A 25 7.39 -0.29 8.24
CA GLN A 25 8.61 -0.58 8.99
C GLN A 25 8.33 -1.08 10.41
N MET A 26 7.34 -0.52 11.10
CA MET A 26 6.93 -0.99 12.43
C MET A 26 6.39 -2.43 12.40
N TYR A 27 5.54 -2.77 11.42
CA TYR A 27 5.04 -4.13 11.24
C TYR A 27 6.17 -5.12 10.93
N ASN A 28 7.11 -4.74 10.07
CA ASN A 28 8.29 -5.54 9.75
C ASN A 28 9.19 -5.76 10.98
N TYR A 29 9.41 -4.74 11.81
CA TYR A 29 10.17 -4.87 13.07
C TYR A 29 9.50 -5.82 14.07
N ALA A 30 8.17 -5.84 14.09
CA ALA A 30 7.39 -6.80 14.87
C ALA A 30 7.37 -8.21 14.28
N ASN A 31 8.05 -8.44 13.14
CA ASN A 31 8.05 -9.68 12.36
C ASN A 31 6.62 -10.15 12.05
N ARG A 32 5.71 -9.18 11.83
CA ARG A 32 4.31 -9.43 11.52
C ARG A 32 4.07 -9.33 10.02
N PRO A 33 3.43 -10.33 9.41
CA PRO A 33 2.96 -10.19 8.04
C PRO A 33 1.85 -9.14 7.95
N ILE A 34 1.72 -8.54 6.77
CA ILE A 34 0.73 -7.49 6.52
C ILE A 34 -0.24 -8.02 5.49
N GLY A 35 -1.34 -8.58 5.96
CA GLY A 35 -2.45 -8.98 5.11
C GLY A 35 -3.29 -7.79 4.66
N GLN A 36 -4.33 -8.07 3.89
CA GLN A 36 -5.26 -7.06 3.37
C GLN A 36 -5.91 -6.21 4.48
N ASP A 37 -6.22 -6.81 5.63
CA ASP A 37 -6.85 -6.12 6.76
C ASP A 37 -5.86 -5.19 7.49
N GLU A 38 -4.62 -5.65 7.71
CA GLU A 38 -3.53 -4.84 8.26
C GLU A 38 -3.19 -3.68 7.33
N PHE A 39 -3.13 -3.92 6.03
CA PHE A 39 -2.90 -2.89 5.02
C PHE A 39 -4.01 -1.83 5.06
N ALA A 40 -5.28 -2.24 5.02
CA ALA A 40 -6.41 -1.32 5.09
C ALA A 40 -6.39 -0.47 6.37
N ARG A 41 -6.00 -1.08 7.50
CA ARG A 41 -5.84 -0.39 8.77
C ARG A 41 -4.68 0.61 8.74
N ALA A 42 -3.53 0.23 8.20
CA ALA A 42 -2.37 1.11 8.09
C ALA A 42 -2.66 2.31 7.17
N VAL A 43 -3.38 2.12 6.07
CA VAL A 43 -3.84 3.22 5.20
C VAL A 43 -4.79 4.16 5.96
N TYR A 44 -5.74 3.60 6.71
CA TYR A 44 -6.67 4.41 7.50
C TYR A 44 -5.95 5.24 8.58
N VAL A 45 -4.95 4.66 9.25
CA VAL A 45 -4.15 5.37 10.25
C VAL A 45 -3.29 6.47 9.61
N ALA A 46 -2.68 6.20 8.45
CA ALA A 46 -1.81 7.16 7.77
C ALA A 46 -2.57 8.31 7.08
N THR A 47 -3.81 8.07 6.62
CA THR A 47 -4.50 9.01 5.71
C THR A 47 -5.89 9.44 6.19
N GLY A 48 -6.47 8.74 7.18
CA GLY A 48 -7.87 8.89 7.57
C GLY A 48 -8.87 8.31 6.56
N LEU A 49 -8.41 7.76 5.44
CA LEU A 49 -9.25 7.24 4.36
C LEU A 49 -9.52 5.74 4.53
N LYS A 50 -10.74 5.32 4.22
CA LYS A 50 -11.12 3.90 4.17
C LYS A 50 -11.09 3.42 2.73
N LEU A 51 -10.23 2.46 2.44
CA LEU A 51 -10.21 1.79 1.15
C LEU A 51 -11.34 0.74 1.08
N THR A 52 -11.93 0.57 -0.10
CA THR A 52 -12.89 -0.51 -0.34
C THR A 52 -12.14 -1.84 -0.40
N ARG A 53 -12.82 -2.94 -0.05
CA ARG A 53 -12.26 -4.30 -0.20
C ARG A 53 -11.84 -4.58 -1.64
N HIS A 54 -12.59 -4.07 -2.62
CA HIS A 54 -12.25 -4.24 -4.04
C HIS A 54 -10.91 -3.59 -4.38
N LEU A 55 -10.70 -2.36 -3.89
CA LEU A 55 -9.47 -1.61 -4.11
C LEU A 55 -8.27 -2.28 -3.42
N VAL A 56 -8.42 -2.71 -2.16
CA VAL A 56 -7.36 -3.42 -1.42
C VAL A 56 -6.95 -4.70 -2.14
N ASN A 57 -7.92 -5.53 -2.55
CA ASN A 57 -7.65 -6.75 -3.29
C ASN A 57 -6.95 -6.46 -4.64
N THR A 58 -7.40 -5.41 -5.35
CA THR A 58 -6.76 -5.00 -6.61
C THR A 58 -5.31 -4.55 -6.39
N VAL A 59 -5.02 -3.83 -5.30
CA VAL A 59 -3.67 -3.43 -4.91
C VAL A 59 -2.80 -4.66 -4.63
N PHE A 60 -3.28 -5.61 -3.82
CA PHE A 60 -2.52 -6.84 -3.52
C PHE A 60 -2.21 -7.62 -4.79
N LYS A 61 -3.19 -7.82 -5.68
CA LYS A 61 -2.95 -8.50 -6.97
C LYS A 61 -1.91 -7.83 -7.88
N ILE A 62 -1.64 -6.54 -7.71
CA ILE A 62 -0.65 -5.81 -8.50
C ILE A 62 0.75 -5.90 -7.87
N PHE A 63 0.83 -5.96 -6.54
CA PHE A 63 2.07 -5.73 -5.81
C PHE A 63 2.58 -6.92 -5.00
N ASP A 64 1.72 -7.89 -4.72
CA ASP A 64 2.07 -9.19 -4.15
C ASP A 64 2.75 -10.02 -5.25
N VAL A 65 4.08 -10.12 -5.17
CA VAL A 65 4.93 -10.73 -6.21
C VAL A 65 5.03 -12.23 -6.01
N ASP A 66 5.04 -12.69 -4.76
CA ASP A 66 5.13 -14.11 -4.42
C ASP A 66 3.76 -14.80 -4.26
N HIS A 67 2.68 -14.02 -4.33
CA HIS A 67 1.29 -14.46 -4.29
C HIS A 67 0.90 -15.12 -2.97
N ASP A 68 1.43 -14.60 -1.85
CA ASP A 68 1.17 -15.10 -0.50
C ASP A 68 0.02 -14.37 0.23
N ASP A 69 -0.70 -13.48 -0.48
CA ASP A 69 -1.77 -12.61 0.03
C ASP A 69 -1.30 -11.65 1.14
N GLN A 70 0.01 -11.44 1.28
CA GLN A 70 0.64 -10.53 2.22
C GLN A 70 1.51 -9.52 1.46
N LEU A 71 1.83 -8.40 2.11
CA LEU A 71 2.76 -7.42 1.57
C LEU A 71 3.98 -7.34 2.49
N SER A 72 5.12 -7.79 1.97
CA SER A 72 6.40 -7.62 2.64
C SER A 72 6.92 -6.19 2.48
N TYR A 73 7.80 -5.78 3.41
CA TYR A 73 8.51 -4.52 3.29
C TYR A 73 9.32 -4.42 1.98
N LYS A 74 9.82 -5.55 1.45
CA LYS A 74 10.58 -5.56 0.20
C LYS A 74 9.71 -5.27 -1.01
N GLU A 75 8.53 -5.89 -1.09
CA GLU A 75 7.57 -5.62 -2.16
C GLU A 75 7.13 -4.17 -2.12
N PHE A 76 6.81 -3.66 -0.93
CA PHE A 76 6.47 -2.26 -0.73
C PHE A 76 7.59 -1.28 -1.13
N ILE A 77 8.86 -1.57 -0.80
CA ILE A 77 9.99 -0.76 -1.25
C ILE A 77 10.16 -0.79 -2.77
N GLY A 78 9.85 -1.92 -3.41
CA GLY A 78 9.75 -2.00 -4.87
C GLY A 78 8.79 -0.95 -5.43
N ILE A 79 7.61 -0.82 -4.81
CA ILE A 79 6.60 0.19 -5.17
C ILE A 79 7.15 1.62 -5.01
N MET A 80 7.81 1.91 -3.88
CA MET A 80 8.36 3.25 -3.62
C MET A 80 9.44 3.65 -4.63
N LYS A 81 10.30 2.71 -5.01
CA LYS A 81 11.36 2.95 -5.99
C LYS A 81 10.79 3.24 -7.37
N ASP A 82 9.83 2.45 -7.84
CA ASP A 82 9.23 2.68 -9.17
C ASP A 82 8.46 4.00 -9.26
N ARG A 83 7.93 4.50 -8.13
CA ARG A 83 7.28 5.81 -8.07
C ARG A 83 8.27 6.97 -8.07
N LEU A 84 9.39 6.87 -7.35
CA LEU A 84 10.44 7.89 -7.29
C LEU A 84 11.15 8.10 -8.65
N HIS A 85 11.25 7.07 -9.49
CA HIS A 85 11.89 7.17 -10.80
C HIS A 85 11.04 7.86 -11.89
N ARG A 86 9.79 8.25 -11.61
CA ARG A 86 8.94 8.95 -12.59
C ARG A 86 9.20 10.46 -12.73
N GLY A 87 10.33 10.98 -12.24
CA GLY A 87 10.64 12.42 -12.27
C GLY A 87 12.09 12.82 -12.54
N SER A 88 13.02 11.89 -12.78
CA SER A 88 14.44 12.23 -12.89
C SER A 88 15.06 11.65 -14.15
N TRP A 89 15.04 12.43 -15.23
CA TRP A 89 16.07 12.40 -16.27
C TRP A 89 17.08 13.51 -15.97
#